data_AF-A0A9P9AKT9-F1
#
_entry.id   AF-A0A9P9AKT9-F1
#
_cell.length_a   1.000
_cell.length_b   1.000
_cell.length_c   1.000
_cell.angle_alpha   90.00
_cell.angle_beta   90.00
_cell.angle_gamma   90.00
#
_symmetry.space_group_name_H-M   'P 1'
#
loop_
_entity.id
_entity.type
_entity.pdbx_description
1 polymer ?
#
loop_
_entity_poly.entity_id
_entity_poly.type
_entity_poly.pdbx_seq_one_letter_code
_entity_poly.pdbx_strand_id
1 'polypeptide(L)'
;MACLRHDAAEGDVILHACAHNPTGLDSTIEQWESIASLCRERKLFFVFDLAYQGFTHGIRRVPTFSKNLGLYGERVGALHIAVSRSDASPSTAATVQGHLVDLHRAFVSMALLFGCRVAVEIFRSKELQATWAADLVAMSGRIKAMRRALYEELMRLGTRGSWSTSLSSRARSHTRG
;
A
#
# COMPACT_ATOMS: atom_id res chain seq x y z
N MET A 1 8.73 13.03 -8.39
CA MET A 1 10.21 13.00 -8.39
C MET A 1 10.85 14.33 -8.04
N ALA A 2 10.42 15.47 -8.60
CA ALA A 2 11.05 16.77 -8.30
C ALA A 2 11.04 17.10 -6.79
N CYS A 3 9.89 16.92 -6.13
CA CYS A 3 9.76 17.09 -4.68
C CYS A 3 10.75 16.21 -3.89
N LEU A 4 10.81 14.90 -4.16
CA LEU A 4 11.79 14.01 -3.53
C LEU A 4 13.25 14.42 -3.75
N ARG A 5 13.58 15.08 -4.87
CA ARG A 5 14.96 15.53 -5.14
C ARG A 5 15.29 16.83 -4.42
N HIS A 6 14.35 17.76 -4.33
CA HIS A 6 14.61 19.10 -3.81
C HIS A 6 14.27 19.25 -2.33
N ASP A 7 13.23 18.56 -1.86
CA ASP A 7 12.59 18.87 -0.58
C ASP A 7 12.83 17.79 0.50
N ALA A 8 13.25 16.58 0.11
CA ALA A 8 13.47 15.49 1.07
C ALA A 8 14.83 15.63 1.79
N ALA A 9 14.82 15.57 3.12
CA ALA A 9 16.01 15.52 3.96
C ALA A 9 16.33 14.08 4.39
N GLU A 10 17.55 13.85 4.87
CA GLU A 10 17.97 12.55 5.42
C GLU A 10 17.00 12.10 6.53
N GLY A 11 16.51 10.87 6.45
CA GLY A 11 15.52 10.32 7.39
C GLY A 11 14.05 10.54 7.01
N ASP A 12 13.74 11.34 5.99
CA ASP A 12 12.36 11.57 5.55
C ASP A 12 11.98 10.62 4.41
N VAL A 13 10.76 10.06 4.46
CA VAL A 13 9.86 9.74 3.32
C VAL A 13 8.79 8.70 3.69
N ILE A 14 7.52 9.01 3.37
CA ILE A 14 6.40 8.05 3.38
C ILE A 14 5.97 7.80 1.94
N LEU A 15 5.80 6.54 1.56
CA LEU A 15 5.39 6.14 0.22
C LEU A 15 4.14 5.27 0.28
N HIS A 16 3.11 5.62 -0.49
CA HIS A 16 2.02 4.71 -0.77
C HIS A 16 2.53 3.59 -1.68
N ALA A 17 2.52 2.35 -1.19
CA ALA A 17 3.06 1.22 -1.93
C ALA A 17 2.25 0.91 -3.20
N CYS A 18 0.94 1.10 -3.13
CA CYS A 18 0.02 0.91 -4.25
C CYS A 18 -1.34 1.57 -3.98
N ALA A 19 -2.12 1.74 -5.03
CA ALA A 19 -3.39 2.48 -5.07
C ALA A 19 -3.29 3.84 -4.37
N HIS A 20 -2.38 4.70 -4.84
CA HIS A 20 -2.09 5.98 -4.21
C HIS A 20 -3.38 6.76 -3.88
N ASN A 21 -3.57 7.12 -2.60
CA ASN A 21 -4.67 7.98 -2.16
C ASN A 21 -4.17 9.43 -2.11
N PRO A 22 -4.84 10.43 -2.75
CA PRO A 22 -6.18 10.38 -3.36
C PRO A 22 -6.21 10.13 -4.87
N THR A 23 -5.06 10.17 -5.56
CA THR A 23 -5.02 10.26 -7.03
C THR A 23 -5.39 8.97 -7.77
N GLY A 24 -5.24 7.81 -7.12
CA GLY A 24 -5.37 6.48 -7.72
C GLY A 24 -4.28 6.14 -8.74
N LEU A 25 -3.20 6.92 -8.82
CA LEU A 25 -2.12 6.76 -9.79
C LEU A 25 -0.87 6.20 -9.11
N ASP A 26 -0.53 4.96 -9.46
CA ASP A 26 0.66 4.28 -8.97
C ASP A 26 1.87 4.55 -9.86
N SER A 27 3.05 4.61 -9.24
CA SER A 27 4.32 4.67 -9.96
C SER A 27 4.54 3.40 -10.79
N THR A 28 5.12 3.53 -11.98
CA THR A 28 5.59 2.39 -12.78
C THR A 28 6.81 1.72 -12.14
N ILE A 29 7.21 0.55 -12.64
CA ILE A 29 8.38 -0.18 -12.11
C ILE A 29 9.65 0.66 -12.29
N GLU A 30 9.81 1.29 -13.46
CA GLU A 30 10.96 2.13 -13.79
C GLU A 30 10.99 3.40 -12.92
N GLN A 31 9.82 3.94 -12.59
CA GLN A 31 9.70 5.04 -11.62
C GLN A 31 10.05 4.58 -10.21
N TRP A 32 9.66 3.38 -9.80
CA TRP A 32 10.06 2.79 -8.51
C TRP A 32 11.56 2.56 -8.41
N GLU A 33 12.21 2.09 -9.47
CA GLU A 33 13.67 1.96 -9.54
C GLU A 33 14.35 3.32 -9.39
N SER A 34 13.82 4.35 -10.05
CA SER A 34 14.30 5.72 -9.92
C SER A 34 14.15 6.26 -8.49
N ILE A 35 13.02 5.97 -7.82
CA ILE A 35 12.81 6.32 -6.40
C ILE A 35 13.83 5.60 -5.53
N ALA A 36 13.99 4.29 -5.70
CA ALA A 36 14.90 3.49 -4.90
C ALA A 36 16.37 3.97 -5.02
N SER A 37 16.78 4.35 -6.24
CA SER A 37 18.10 4.95 -6.47
C SER A 37 18.26 6.27 -5.73
N LEU A 38 17.26 7.16 -5.80
CA LEU A 38 17.29 8.45 -5.13
C LEU A 38 17.31 8.31 -3.61
N CYS A 39 16.50 7.40 -3.05
CA CYS A 39 16.50 7.11 -1.62
C CYS A 39 17.88 6.63 -1.13
N ARG A 40 18.57 5.81 -1.93
CA ARG A 40 19.93 5.35 -1.61
C ARG A 40 20.95 6.49 -1.64
N GLU A 41 20.92 7.31 -2.67
CA GLU A 41 21.82 8.47 -2.83
C GLU A 41 21.68 9.46 -1.67
N ARG A 42 20.44 9.71 -1.23
CA ARG A 42 20.07 10.69 -0.22
C ARG A 42 19.97 10.12 1.20
N LYS A 43 20.25 8.83 1.41
CA LYS A 43 20.11 8.12 2.70
C LYS A 43 18.72 8.30 3.34
N LEU A 44 17.67 8.25 2.53
CA LEU A 44 16.30 8.43 3.00
C LEU A 44 15.82 7.19 3.76
N PHE A 45 15.12 7.40 4.87
CA PHE A 45 14.37 6.35 5.56
C PHE A 45 12.96 6.30 5.01
N PHE A 46 12.47 5.11 4.64
CA PHE A 46 11.18 4.97 3.99
C PHE A 46 10.18 4.20 4.84
N VAL A 47 8.96 4.72 4.89
CA VAL A 47 7.79 4.04 5.45
C VAL A 47 6.80 3.76 4.33
N PHE A 48 6.48 2.49 4.12
CA PHE A 48 5.47 2.11 3.14
C PHE A 48 4.08 2.03 3.79
N ASP A 49 3.14 2.84 3.31
CA ASP A 49 1.72 2.63 3.58
C ASP A 49 1.17 1.61 2.57
N LEU A 50 0.72 0.47 3.09
CA LEU A 50 0.20 -0.67 2.33
C LEU A 50 -1.33 -0.78 2.35
N ALA A 51 -2.07 0.27 2.76
CA ALA A 51 -3.51 0.22 3.04
C ALA A 51 -4.41 -0.42 1.95
N TYR A 52 -3.98 -0.45 0.68
CA TYR A 52 -4.77 -0.93 -0.45
C TYR A 52 -4.17 -2.14 -1.18
N GLN A 53 -3.30 -2.91 -0.53
CA GLN A 53 -2.72 -4.10 -1.13
C GLN A 53 -3.80 -5.08 -1.62
N GLY A 54 -3.63 -5.61 -2.84
CA GLY A 54 -4.58 -6.48 -3.51
C GLY A 54 -5.58 -5.76 -4.42
N PHE A 55 -5.70 -4.43 -4.35
CA PHE A 55 -6.63 -3.67 -5.21
C PHE A 55 -6.04 -3.25 -6.57
N THR A 56 -4.73 -3.03 -6.68
CA THR A 56 -4.10 -2.63 -7.97
C THR A 56 -3.15 -3.68 -8.53
N HIS A 57 -2.43 -4.39 -7.66
CA HIS A 57 -1.52 -5.48 -8.02
C HIS A 57 -1.76 -6.64 -7.06
N GLY A 58 -1.60 -7.88 -7.54
CA GLY A 58 -1.96 -9.10 -6.81
C GLY A 58 -1.40 -9.20 -5.38
N ILE A 59 -1.88 -10.17 -4.62
CA ILE A 59 -1.57 -10.32 -3.19
C ILE A 59 -0.08 -10.62 -2.99
N ARG A 60 0.65 -9.73 -2.31
CA ARG A 60 1.98 -10.03 -1.73
C ARG A 60 1.84 -10.51 -0.28
N ARG A 61 2.93 -11.00 0.32
CA ARG A 61 2.98 -11.73 1.60
C ARG A 61 2.59 -10.93 2.87
N VAL A 62 2.37 -9.62 2.76
CA VAL A 62 2.02 -8.77 3.91
C VAL A 62 0.58 -8.27 3.75
N PRO A 63 -0.42 -8.84 4.43
CA PRO A 63 -1.78 -8.35 4.30
C PRO A 63 -1.94 -7.03 5.03
N THR A 64 -2.70 -6.09 4.43
CA THR A 64 -3.42 -5.10 5.23
C THR A 64 -4.75 -5.70 5.67
N PHE A 65 -5.52 -5.00 6.51
CA PHE A 65 -6.69 -5.64 7.12
C PHE A 65 -7.97 -4.80 7.00
N SER A 66 -7.91 -3.48 7.15
CA SER A 66 -9.14 -2.68 7.11
C SER A 66 -9.82 -2.66 5.74
N LYS A 67 -9.07 -2.48 4.64
CA LYS A 67 -9.68 -2.23 3.31
C LYS A 67 -9.90 -3.50 2.50
N ASN A 68 -8.93 -4.40 2.56
CA ASN A 68 -8.87 -5.65 1.78
C ASN A 68 -9.56 -6.84 2.46
N LEU A 69 -9.64 -6.88 3.80
CA LEU A 69 -10.47 -7.84 4.54
C LEU A 69 -11.81 -7.24 5.00
N GLY A 70 -12.04 -5.95 4.73
CA GLY A 70 -13.26 -5.26 5.18
C GLY A 70 -13.35 -5.02 6.69
N LEU A 71 -12.25 -5.22 7.44
CA LEU A 71 -12.19 -5.09 8.90
C LEU A 71 -12.01 -3.63 9.35
N TYR A 72 -12.81 -2.70 8.79
CA TYR A 72 -12.70 -1.26 9.06
C TYR A 72 -12.93 -0.91 10.54
N GLY A 73 -13.96 -1.50 11.15
CA GLY A 73 -14.34 -1.26 12.55
C GLY A 73 -13.42 -1.95 13.56
N GLU A 74 -12.71 -2.99 13.14
CA GLU A 74 -11.91 -3.84 14.04
C GLU A 74 -10.48 -3.32 14.27
N ARG A 75 -10.09 -2.25 13.57
CA ARG A 75 -8.79 -1.56 13.73
C ARG A 75 -7.57 -2.48 13.61
N VAL A 76 -7.68 -3.54 12.81
CA VAL A 76 -6.61 -4.51 12.61
C VAL A 76 -5.51 -3.91 11.72
N GLY A 77 -4.26 -4.11 12.12
CA GLY A 77 -3.08 -3.56 11.47
C GLY A 77 -1.84 -4.37 11.84
N ALA A 78 -0.78 -4.21 11.06
CA ALA A 78 0.55 -4.75 11.38
C ALA A 78 1.61 -3.70 11.01
N LEU A 79 2.64 -3.60 11.85
CA LEU A 79 3.84 -2.81 11.59
C LEU A 79 5.00 -3.78 11.34
N HIS A 80 5.68 -3.62 10.22
CA HIS A 80 6.87 -4.39 9.88
C HIS A 80 8.07 -3.46 9.78
N ILE A 81 9.15 -3.78 10.50
CA ILE A 81 10.44 -3.09 10.37
C ILE A 81 11.42 -4.04 9.70
N ALA A 82 12.00 -3.59 8.59
CA ALA A 82 13.08 -4.31 7.93
C ALA A 82 14.42 -3.81 8.49
N VAL A 83 15.26 -4.76 8.91
CA VAL A 83 16.63 -4.48 9.36
C VAL A 83 17.59 -4.96 8.27
N SER A 84 18.66 -4.19 8.03
CA SER A 84 19.72 -4.61 7.11
C SER A 84 20.27 -5.97 7.53
N ARG A 85 20.60 -6.83 6.56
CA ARG A 85 21.19 -8.15 6.85
C ARG A 85 22.50 -8.06 7.65
N SER A 86 23.26 -6.98 7.45
CA SER A 86 24.51 -6.73 8.20
C SER A 86 24.27 -6.53 9.70
N ASP A 87 23.11 -5.98 10.06
CA ASP A 87 22.77 -5.57 11.42
C ASP A 87 21.72 -6.52 12.04
N ALA A 88 21.27 -7.50 11.25
CA ALA A 88 20.27 -8.49 11.61
C ALA A 88 20.88 -9.56 12.52
N SER A 89 20.95 -9.25 13.80
CA SER A 89 21.15 -10.24 14.86
C SER A 89 19.83 -10.51 15.59
N PRO A 90 19.68 -11.68 16.23
CA PRO A 90 18.55 -11.95 17.12
C PRO A 90 18.39 -10.90 18.23
N SER A 91 19.49 -10.31 18.71
CA SER A 91 19.45 -9.25 19.72
C SER A 91 18.88 -7.95 19.15
N THR A 92 19.28 -7.53 17.95
CA THR A 92 18.73 -6.33 17.30
C THR A 92 17.22 -6.46 17.10
N ALA A 93 16.75 -7.61 16.61
CA ALA A 93 15.32 -7.85 16.40
C ALA A 93 14.54 -7.78 17.73
N ALA A 94 15.06 -8.38 18.81
CA ALA A 94 14.45 -8.33 20.13
C ALA A 94 14.41 -6.90 20.69
N THR A 95 15.48 -6.12 20.53
CA THR A 95 15.52 -4.70 20.95
C THR A 95 14.50 -3.86 20.20
N VAL A 96 14.44 -3.99 18.87
CA VAL A 96 13.44 -3.28 18.05
C VAL A 96 12.02 -3.67 18.47
N GLN A 97 11.77 -4.97 18.65
CA GLN A 97 10.47 -5.45 19.12
C GLN A 97 10.11 -4.89 20.51
N GLY A 98 11.06 -4.83 21.44
CA GLY A 98 10.86 -4.23 22.76
C GLY A 98 10.39 -2.78 22.67
N HIS A 99 11.11 -1.95 21.91
CA HIS A 99 10.72 -0.55 21.71
C HIS A 99 9.34 -0.41 21.04
N LEU A 100 9.01 -1.30 20.10
CA LEU A 100 7.68 -1.30 19.47
C LEU A 100 6.57 -1.65 20.46
N VAL A 101 6.82 -2.58 21.39
CA VAL A 101 5.87 -2.92 22.45
C VAL A 101 5.68 -1.73 23.40
N ASP A 102 6.76 -1.06 23.81
CA ASP A 102 6.67 0.10 24.68
C ASP A 102 5.88 1.25 24.03
N LEU A 103 6.16 1.54 22.76
CA LEU A 103 5.39 2.50 21.97
C LEU A 103 3.92 2.10 21.86
N HIS A 104 3.63 0.84 21.54
CA HIS A 104 2.26 0.35 21.46
C HIS A 104 1.50 0.55 22.77
N ARG A 105 2.14 0.24 23.90
CA ARG A 105 1.56 0.39 25.24
C ARG A 105 1.32 1.84 25.64
N ALA A 106 2.07 2.78 25.07
CA ALA A 106 1.82 4.21 25.25
C ALA A 106 0.53 4.68 24.56
N PHE A 107 0.08 4.00 23.49
CA PHE A 107 -1.16 4.35 22.77
C PHE A 107 -2.37 3.52 23.20
N VAL A 108 -2.19 2.22 23.43
CA VAL A 108 -3.27 1.29 23.78
C VAL A 108 -2.79 0.24 24.79
N SER A 109 -3.65 -0.10 25.76
CA SER A 109 -3.32 -1.10 26.79
C SER A 109 -3.11 -2.50 26.20
N MET A 110 -3.95 -2.90 25.24
CA MET A 110 -3.86 -4.18 24.53
C MET A 110 -4.43 -4.04 23.12
N ALA A 111 -3.96 -4.87 22.20
CA ALA A 111 -4.51 -4.95 20.84
C ALA A 111 -5.92 -5.58 20.82
N LEU A 112 -6.73 -5.16 19.85
CA LEU A 112 -8.08 -5.68 19.63
C LEU A 112 -8.02 -7.12 19.08
N LEU A 113 -8.49 -8.09 19.87
CA LEU A 113 -8.30 -9.52 19.59
C LEU A 113 -9.22 -10.07 18.51
N PHE A 114 -10.46 -9.58 18.42
CA PHE A 114 -11.47 -10.18 17.55
C PHE A 114 -11.07 -10.10 16.06
N GLY A 115 -10.86 -8.90 15.53
CA GLY A 115 -10.44 -8.74 14.14
C GLY A 115 -9.10 -9.43 13.82
N CYS A 116 -8.15 -9.45 14.77
CA CYS A 116 -6.91 -10.20 14.61
C CYS A 116 -7.17 -11.70 14.43
N ARG A 117 -8.09 -12.28 15.20
CA ARG A 117 -8.46 -13.71 15.07
C ARG A 117 -9.13 -14.01 13.74
N VAL A 118 -10.04 -13.12 13.27
CA VAL A 118 -10.66 -13.27 11.95
C VAL A 118 -9.60 -13.26 10.85
N ALA A 119 -8.67 -12.30 10.89
CA ALA A 119 -7.57 -12.25 9.93
C ALA A 119 -6.69 -13.52 9.98
N VAL A 120 -6.33 -13.98 11.18
CA VAL A 120 -5.53 -15.20 11.37
C VAL A 120 -6.26 -16.43 10.80
N GLU A 121 -7.57 -16.56 11.03
CA GLU A 121 -8.35 -17.68 10.53
C GLU A 121 -8.35 -17.72 9.00
N ILE A 122 -8.58 -16.56 8.37
CA ILE A 122 -8.51 -16.42 6.91
C ILE A 122 -7.14 -16.85 6.39
N PHE A 123 -6.04 -16.37 6.98
CA PHE A 123 -4.67 -16.68 6.51
C PHE A 123 -4.15 -18.06 6.92
N ARG A 124 -4.85 -18.80 7.78
CA ARG A 124 -4.51 -20.19 8.13
C ARG A 124 -5.14 -21.20 7.19
N SER A 125 -6.34 -20.93 6.68
CA SER A 125 -7.02 -21.81 5.71
C SER A 125 -6.66 -21.43 4.28
N LYS A 126 -6.30 -22.41 3.45
CA LYS A 126 -6.05 -22.18 2.02
C LYS A 126 -7.35 -21.89 1.27
N GLU A 127 -8.44 -22.50 1.73
CA GLU A 127 -9.78 -22.36 1.19
C GLU A 127 -10.29 -20.93 1.43
N LEU A 128 -10.18 -20.42 2.67
CA LEU A 128 -10.55 -19.04 2.99
C LEU A 128 -9.66 -18.02 2.27
N GLN A 129 -8.37 -18.29 2.11
CA GLN A 129 -7.48 -17.46 1.29
C GLN A 129 -7.90 -17.42 -0.18
N ALA A 130 -8.33 -18.54 -0.75
CA ALA A 130 -8.81 -18.59 -2.12
C ALA A 130 -10.11 -17.79 -2.29
N THR A 131 -11.06 -17.93 -1.36
CA THR A 131 -12.30 -17.14 -1.32
C THR A 131 -11.99 -15.64 -1.21
N TRP A 132 -11.15 -15.25 -0.25
CA TRP A 132 -10.74 -13.86 -0.07
C TRP A 132 -10.06 -13.28 -1.31
N ALA A 133 -9.18 -14.04 -1.97
CA ALA A 133 -8.53 -13.61 -3.20
C ALA A 133 -9.54 -13.42 -4.34
N ALA A 134 -10.53 -14.29 -4.46
CA ALA A 134 -11.62 -14.15 -5.43
C ALA A 134 -12.46 -12.89 -5.16
N ASP A 135 -12.79 -12.62 -3.88
CA ASP A 135 -13.54 -11.43 -3.48
C ASP A 135 -12.78 -10.13 -3.82
N LEU A 136 -11.47 -10.11 -3.60
CA LEU A 136 -10.61 -8.97 -4.01
C LEU A 136 -10.64 -8.73 -5.51
N VAL A 137 -10.59 -9.80 -6.31
CA VAL A 137 -10.69 -9.71 -7.78
C VAL A 137 -12.07 -9.17 -8.19
N ALA A 138 -13.15 -9.67 -7.58
CA ALA A 138 -14.51 -9.20 -7.86
C ALA A 138 -14.68 -7.71 -7.51
N MET A 139 -14.23 -7.30 -6.32
CA MET A 139 -14.30 -5.90 -5.87
C MET A 139 -13.49 -4.95 -6.76
N SER A 140 -12.23 -5.30 -7.05
CA SER A 140 -11.38 -4.48 -7.93
C SER A 140 -11.92 -4.44 -9.37
N GLY A 141 -12.50 -5.53 -9.85
CA GLY A 141 -13.20 -5.62 -11.14
C GLY A 141 -14.37 -4.65 -11.22
N ARG A 142 -15.21 -4.60 -10.18
CA ARG A 142 -16.34 -3.65 -10.10
C ARG A 142 -15.88 -2.20 -10.12
N ILE A 143 -14.80 -1.86 -9.42
CA ILE A 143 -14.22 -0.50 -9.44
C ILE A 143 -13.76 -0.13 -10.86
N LYS A 144 -13.10 -1.06 -11.58
CA LYS A 144 -12.68 -0.84 -12.98
C LYS A 144 -13.87 -0.65 -13.91
N ALA A 145 -14.93 -1.44 -13.74
CA ALA A 145 -16.16 -1.32 -14.52
C ALA A 145 -16.81 0.06 -14.32
N MET A 146 -16.90 0.53 -13.08
CA MET A 146 -17.46 1.86 -12.77
C MET A 146 -16.62 3.00 -13.33
N ARG A 147 -15.28 2.91 -13.27
CA ARG A 147 -14.37 3.88 -13.91
C ARG A 147 -14.59 3.96 -15.41
N ARG A 148 -14.82 2.81 -16.06
CA ARG A 148 -15.13 2.75 -17.48
C ARG A 148 -16.49 3.37 -17.80
N ALA A 149 -17.53 2.99 -17.07
CA ALA A 149 -18.88 3.54 -17.27
C ALA A 149 -18.89 5.06 -17.13
N LEU A 150 -18.20 5.61 -16.10
CA LEU A 150 -18.06 7.05 -15.93
C LEU A 150 -17.33 7.70 -17.12
N TYR A 151 -16.23 7.11 -17.58
CA TYR A 151 -15.49 7.62 -18.74
C TYR A 151 -16.36 7.64 -20.01
N GLU A 152 -17.05 6.54 -20.30
CA GLU A 152 -17.91 6.42 -21.47
C GLU A 152 -19.03 7.46 -21.46
N GLU A 153 -19.65 7.68 -20.28
CA GLU A 153 -20.71 8.67 -20.14
C GLU A 153 -20.21 10.11 -20.29
N LEU A 154 -19.04 10.44 -19.75
CA LEU A 154 -18.41 11.75 -19.93
C LEU A 154 -18.09 12.03 -21.40
N MET A 155 -17.62 11.02 -22.14
CA MET A 155 -17.37 11.11 -23.57
C MET A 155 -18.66 11.24 -24.38
N ARG A 156 -19.71 10.49 -24.01
CA ARG A 156 -21.04 10.56 -24.64
C ARG A 156 -21.65 11.95 -24.51
N LEU A 157 -21.48 12.59 -23.36
CA LEU A 157 -21.95 13.96 -23.09
C LEU A 157 -21.08 15.06 -23.73
N GLY A 158 -19.97 14.72 -24.38
CA GLY A 158 -19.06 15.70 -24.96
C GLY A 158 -18.38 16.59 -23.91
N THR A 159 -18.18 16.07 -22.70
CA THR A 159 -17.63 16.85 -21.57
C THR A 159 -16.21 17.29 -21.89
N ARG A 160 -15.94 18.60 -21.86
CA ARG A 160 -14.62 19.17 -22.16
C ARG A 160 -13.54 18.62 -21.19
N GLY A 161 -12.37 18.28 -21.72
CA GLY A 161 -11.21 17.80 -20.94
C GLY A 161 -10.69 16.43 -21.38
N SER A 162 -9.54 16.01 -20.82
CA SER A 162 -9.01 14.65 -21.04
C SER A 162 -9.41 13.74 -19.89
N TRP A 163 -10.29 12.78 -20.17
CA TRP A 163 -10.81 11.83 -19.18
C TRP A 163 -10.08 10.48 -19.18
N SER A 164 -9.11 10.30 -20.08
CA SER A 164 -8.36 9.05 -20.26
C SER A 164 -7.60 8.59 -19.01
N THR A 165 -7.30 9.50 -18.08
CA THR A 165 -6.71 9.18 -16.76
C THR A 165 -7.64 8.38 -15.87
N SER A 166 -8.96 8.49 -16.04
CA SER A 166 -9.94 7.74 -15.25
C SER A 166 -9.84 6.22 -15.46
N LEU A 167 -9.33 5.79 -16.62
CA LEU A 167 -9.20 4.39 -17.04
C LEU A 167 -7.91 3.71 -16.57
N SER A 168 -6.88 4.47 -16.18
CA SER A 168 -5.57 3.94 -15.80
C SER A 168 -5.28 4.19 -14.33
N SER A 169 -4.80 3.16 -13.63
CA SER A 169 -4.25 3.27 -12.27
C SER A 169 -2.73 3.45 -12.26
N ARG A 170 -2.08 3.64 -13.42
CA ARG A 170 -0.64 3.90 -13.52
C ARG A 170 -0.39 5.33 -13.99
N ALA A 171 0.59 5.97 -13.34
CA ALA A 171 1.16 7.21 -13.81
C ALA A 171 1.75 7.01 -15.22
N ARG A 172 1.56 7.99 -16.10
CA ARG A 172 2.15 7.95 -17.45
C ARG A 172 3.66 8.13 -17.36
N SER A 173 4.42 7.35 -18.12
CA SER A 173 5.84 7.63 -18.33
C SER A 173 5.96 8.98 -19.04
N HIS A 174 6.61 9.94 -18.40
CA HIS A 174 7.07 11.14 -19.09
C HIS A 174 8.38 10.78 -19.80
N THR A 175 8.30 10.11 -20.95
CA THR A 175 9.38 10.21 -21.93
C THR A 175 9.25 11.59 -22.56
N ARG A 176 9.95 12.57 -21.99
CA ARG A 176 10.18 13.84 -22.69
C ARG A 176 11.05 13.54 -23.90
N GLY A 177 10.47 13.68 -25.10
CA GLY A 177 11.23 14.07 -26.29
C GLY A 177 11.58 15.54 -26.23
#